data_AF-A0A661VFV9-F1
#
_entry.id   AF-A0A661VFV9-F1
#
_cell.length_a   1.000
_cell.length_b   1.000
_cell.length_c   1.000
_cell.angle_alpha   90.00
_cell.angle_beta   90.00
_cell.angle_gamma   90.00
#
_symmetry.space_group_name_H-M   'P 1'
#
loop_
_entity.id
_entity.type
_entity.pdbx_description
1 polymer ?
#
loop_
_entity_poly.entity_id
_entity_poly.type
_entity_poly.pdbx_seq_one_letter_code
_entity_poly.pdbx_strand_id
1 'polypeptide(L)'
;MNKNEPESEIMKPKLVKETFLLKLGPDLERELPLINLSGTDKRIASFVMLGDVELNAKCAALLVDQMKSRGLLDKFDILVALEAKGIALTHECARLLNLPYYVVIRKSLKKYMVSPITVPVESITSFGEQTLVLNGLDAERIRGKRVCIT
;
A
#
# COMPACT_ATOMS: atom_id res chain seq x y z
N MET A 1 -10.95 -1.22 46.44
CA MET A 1 -11.08 -2.69 46.61
C MET A 1 -12.48 -3.02 46.13
N ASN A 2 -12.79 -3.69 45.03
CA ASN A 2 -12.11 -4.61 44.08
C ASN A 2 -12.08 -3.97 42.68
N LYS A 3 -11.02 -4.00 41.85
CA LYS A 3 -10.22 -5.11 41.27
C LYS A 3 -11.07 -6.13 40.50
N ASN A 4 -11.20 -5.92 39.18
CA ASN A 4 -10.93 -6.89 38.10
C ASN A 4 -11.65 -6.44 36.81
N GLU A 5 -11.13 -5.43 36.14
CA GLU A 5 -11.29 -5.35 34.68
C GLU A 5 -10.19 -6.25 34.08
N PRO A 6 -10.52 -7.15 33.14
CA PRO A 6 -9.47 -7.89 32.45
C PRO A 6 -8.69 -6.88 31.62
N GLU A 7 -7.44 -6.62 32.04
CA GLU A 7 -6.45 -5.96 31.20
C GLU A 7 -6.46 -6.67 29.85
N SER A 8 -6.90 -5.98 28.81
CA SER A 8 -6.83 -6.47 27.44
C SER A 8 -5.37 -6.84 27.21
N GLU A 9 -5.10 -8.14 27.16
CA GLU A 9 -3.77 -8.68 26.93
C GLU A 9 -3.29 -8.10 25.60
N ILE A 10 -2.48 -7.04 25.69
CA ILE A 10 -1.79 -6.48 24.53
C ILE A 10 -0.98 -7.65 24.01
N MET A 11 -1.44 -8.25 22.90
CA MET A 11 -0.75 -9.34 22.22
C MET A 11 0.69 -8.90 22.00
N LYS A 12 1.59 -9.36 22.87
CA LYS A 12 3.03 -9.23 22.65
C LYS A 12 3.28 -9.94 21.33
N PRO A 13 3.92 -9.30 20.33
CA PRO A 13 4.14 -9.95 19.04
C PRO A 13 4.92 -11.24 19.30
N LYS A 14 4.28 -12.38 19.03
CA LYS A 14 4.97 -13.68 18.98
C LYS A 14 6.08 -13.51 17.95
N LEU A 15 7.32 -13.66 18.37
CA LEU A 15 8.49 -13.67 17.50
C LEU A 15 8.20 -14.65 16.35
N VAL A 16 8.06 -14.15 15.13
CA VAL A 16 7.75 -14.97 13.95
C VAL A 16 9.00 -15.79 13.65
N LYS A 17 8.95 -17.12 13.86
CA LYS A 17 10.12 -18.00 13.76
C LYS A 17 10.50 -18.39 12.33
N GLU A 18 9.63 -18.14 11.35
CA GLU A 18 9.86 -18.49 9.95
C GLU A 18 9.81 -17.24 9.07
N THR A 19 10.87 -17.03 8.29
CA THR A 19 11.01 -15.90 7.38
C THR A 19 11.24 -16.39 5.94
N PHE A 20 10.94 -15.51 4.99
CA PHE A 20 11.29 -15.66 3.59
C PHE A 20 12.33 -14.60 3.23
N LEU A 21 13.47 -15.01 2.68
CA LEU A 21 14.51 -14.08 2.24
C LEU A 21 14.11 -13.45 0.90
N LEU A 22 13.64 -12.21 0.95
CA LEU A 22 13.50 -11.36 -0.22
C LEU A 22 14.87 -10.88 -0.66
N LYS A 23 15.21 -11.09 -1.95
CA LYS A 23 16.35 -10.45 -2.61
C LYS A 23 15.83 -9.50 -3.69
N LEU A 24 16.14 -8.22 -3.57
CA LEU A 24 15.68 -7.18 -4.48
C LEU A 24 16.87 -6.53 -5.20
N GLY A 25 17.22 -7.10 -6.34
CA GLY A 25 18.48 -6.77 -7.02
C GLY A 25 19.68 -7.43 -6.34
N PRO A 26 20.91 -7.04 -6.71
CA PRO A 26 22.14 -7.66 -6.21
C PRO A 26 22.51 -7.24 -4.78
N ASP A 27 21.92 -6.16 -4.26
CA ASP A 27 22.43 -5.38 -3.13
C ASP A 27 21.44 -5.19 -1.98
N LEU A 28 20.17 -5.60 -2.14
CA LEU A 28 19.17 -5.44 -1.08
C LEU A 28 18.52 -6.77 -0.73
N GLU A 29 18.59 -7.12 0.56
CA GLU A 29 17.91 -8.29 1.12
C GLU A 29 17.04 -7.90 2.32
N ARG A 30 15.92 -8.63 2.50
CA ARG A 30 15.03 -8.51 3.67
C ARG A 30 14.50 -9.87 4.07
N GLU A 31 14.49 -10.14 5.36
CA GLU A 31 13.75 -11.28 5.90
C GLU A 31 12.30 -10.89 6.15
N LEU A 32 11.39 -11.43 5.33
CA LEU A 32 9.97 -11.17 5.44
C LEU A 32 9.32 -12.22 6.35
N PRO A 33 8.57 -11.83 7.39
CA PRO A 33 7.89 -12.82 8.22
C PRO A 33 6.85 -13.59 7.41
N LEU A 34 6.85 -14.92 7.52
CA LEU A 34 5.79 -15.75 6.97
C LEU A 34 4.58 -15.71 7.89
N ILE A 35 3.43 -15.25 7.37
CA ILE A 35 2.18 -15.14 8.13
C ILE A 35 1.08 -15.99 7.49
N ASN A 36 0.25 -16.61 8.34
CA ASN A 36 -0.93 -17.32 7.89
C ASN A 36 -2.04 -16.31 7.56
N LEU A 37 -2.70 -16.49 6.42
CA LEU A 37 -3.89 -15.72 6.09
C LEU A 37 -5.07 -16.25 6.90
N SER A 38 -5.68 -15.36 7.69
CA SER A 38 -6.80 -15.72 8.58
C SER A 38 -7.93 -16.41 7.79
N GLY A 39 -8.46 -17.51 8.34
CA GLY A 39 -9.49 -18.31 7.70
C GLY A 39 -9.02 -19.19 6.55
N THR A 40 -7.70 -19.32 6.33
CA THR A 40 -7.14 -20.20 5.28
C THR A 40 -5.91 -20.96 5.78
N ASP A 41 -5.52 -22.00 5.06
CA ASP A 41 -4.25 -22.73 5.22
C ASP A 41 -3.07 -22.08 4.46
N LYS A 42 -3.32 -20.96 3.77
CA LYS A 42 -2.33 -20.27 2.95
C LYS A 42 -1.42 -19.39 3.80
N ARG A 43 -0.16 -19.32 3.38
CA ARG A 43 0.87 -18.45 3.98
C ARG A 43 1.36 -17.43 2.96
N ILE A 44 1.68 -16.24 3.45
CA ILE A 44 2.32 -15.19 2.65
C ILE A 44 3.58 -14.69 3.33
N ALA A 45 4.58 -14.32 2.54
CA ALA A 45 5.67 -13.48 3.02
C ALA A 45 5.13 -12.05 3.18
N SER A 46 5.08 -11.57 4.42
CA SER A 46 4.50 -10.28 4.75
C SER A 46 5.42 -9.15 4.27
N PHE A 47 5.17 -8.69 3.05
CA PHE A 47 5.88 -7.57 2.45
C PHE A 47 5.27 -6.24 2.91
N VAL A 48 5.87 -5.65 3.95
CA VAL A 48 5.45 -4.35 4.51
C VAL A 48 6.58 -3.36 4.35
N MET A 49 6.35 -2.34 3.52
CA MET A 49 7.34 -1.31 3.21
C MET A 49 7.23 -0.08 4.13
N LEU A 50 6.20 0.00 4.97
CA LEU A 50 5.97 1.16 5.84
C LEU A 50 7.12 1.31 6.85
N GLY A 51 7.86 2.41 6.75
CA GLY A 51 9.03 2.71 7.60
C GLY A 51 10.37 2.27 7.03
N ASP A 52 10.41 1.47 5.96
CA ASP A 52 11.66 1.02 5.32
C ASP A 52 12.00 1.90 4.12
N VAL A 53 12.70 3.01 4.37
CA VAL A 53 13.01 4.02 3.35
C VAL A 53 13.84 3.44 2.21
N GLU A 54 14.84 2.62 2.52
CA GLU A 54 15.73 2.00 1.53
C GLU A 54 14.96 1.05 0.61
N LEU A 55 14.10 0.21 1.18
CA LEU A 55 13.26 -0.70 0.40
C LEU A 55 12.29 0.05 -0.52
N ASN A 56 11.66 1.13 -0.04
CA ASN A 56 10.79 1.96 -0.88
C ASN A 56 11.56 2.57 -2.06
N ALA A 57 12.70 3.19 -1.81
CA ALA A 57 13.51 3.83 -2.84
C ALA A 57 14.00 2.81 -3.88
N LYS A 58 14.43 1.62 -3.43
CA LYS A 58 14.90 0.55 -4.32
C LYS A 58 13.76 -0.02 -5.17
N CYS A 59 12.62 -0.34 -4.57
CA CYS A 59 11.43 -0.79 -5.29
C CYS A 59 10.99 0.23 -6.35
N ALA A 60 10.95 1.52 -5.99
CA ALA A 60 10.56 2.58 -6.90
C ALA A 60 11.51 2.72 -8.10
N ALA A 61 12.82 2.69 -7.86
CA ALA A 61 13.82 2.74 -8.93
C ALA A 61 13.64 1.59 -9.93
N LEU A 62 13.54 0.35 -9.42
CA LEU A 62 13.33 -0.83 -10.26
C LEU A 62 12.01 -0.77 -11.03
N LEU A 63 10.93 -0.31 -10.39
CA LEU A 63 9.63 -0.19 -11.02
C LEU A 63 9.64 0.87 -12.14
N VAL A 64 10.22 2.04 -11.89
CA VAL A 64 10.35 3.12 -12.88
C VAL A 64 11.22 2.69 -14.05
N ASP A 65 12.31 1.96 -13.82
CA ASP A 65 13.15 1.43 -14.91
C ASP A 65 12.40 0.38 -15.75
N GLN A 66 11.57 -0.46 -15.11
CA GLN A 66 10.66 -1.36 -15.83
C GLN A 66 9.63 -0.59 -16.65
N MET A 67 9.04 0.49 -16.11
CA MET A 67 8.10 1.33 -16.87
C MET A 67 8.77 1.99 -18.09
N LYS A 68 10.00 2.49 -17.93
CA LYS A 68 10.81 3.06 -19.03
C LYS A 68 11.12 2.03 -20.10
N SER A 69 11.69 0.89 -19.72
CA SER A 69 12.08 -0.18 -20.66
C SER A 69 10.90 -0.77 -21.43
N ARG A 70 9.70 -0.74 -20.85
CA ARG A 70 8.46 -1.19 -21.50
C ARG A 70 7.71 -0.08 -22.26
N GLY A 71 8.25 1.13 -22.33
CA GLY A 71 7.62 2.26 -23.02
C GLY A 71 6.27 2.68 -22.42
N LEU A 72 6.12 2.57 -21.10
CA LEU A 72 4.85 2.85 -20.40
C LEU A 72 4.69 4.31 -19.98
N LEU A 73 5.75 5.11 -19.98
CA LEU A 73 5.69 6.48 -19.46
C LEU A 73 4.68 7.37 -20.19
N ASP A 74 4.50 7.17 -21.49
CA ASP A 74 3.52 7.92 -22.28
C ASP A 74 2.10 7.34 -22.21
N LYS A 75 1.87 6.30 -21.39
CA LYS A 75 0.56 5.63 -21.26
C LYS A 75 -0.26 6.12 -20.07
N PHE A 76 0.34 6.90 -19.17
CA PHE A 76 -0.34 7.46 -18.01
C PHE A 76 0.07 8.92 -17.79
N ASP A 77 -0.82 9.68 -17.15
CA ASP A 77 -0.61 11.09 -16.84
C ASP A 77 -0.47 11.33 -15.33
N ILE A 78 -0.85 10.35 -14.50
CA ILE A 78 -0.85 10.45 -13.04
C ILE A 78 -0.73 9.08 -12.38
N LEU A 79 -0.07 9.03 -11.22
CA LEU A 79 -0.01 7.87 -10.35
C LEU A 79 -1.09 7.91 -9.29
N VAL A 80 -1.62 6.73 -8.94
CA VAL A 80 -2.60 6.54 -7.88
C VAL A 80 -2.15 5.42 -6.95
N ALA A 81 -1.93 5.77 -5.68
CA ALA A 81 -1.70 4.80 -4.61
C ALA A 81 -3.03 4.20 -4.16
N LEU A 82 -3.06 2.88 -4.01
CA LEU A 82 -4.12 2.21 -3.26
C LEU A 82 -3.75 2.18 -1.79
N GLU A 83 -4.63 2.74 -0.97
CA GLU A 83 -4.56 2.75 0.49
C GLU A 83 -3.24 3.28 1.07
N ALA A 84 -2.98 3.04 2.35
CA ALA A 84 -1.85 3.62 3.08
C ALA A 84 -0.50 2.95 2.78
N LYS A 85 -0.45 1.63 2.56
CA LYS A 85 0.81 0.90 2.39
C LYS A 85 1.50 1.24 1.06
N GLY A 86 0.72 1.56 0.02
CA GLY A 86 1.25 1.99 -1.28
C GLY A 86 1.75 3.44 -1.35
N ILE A 87 1.48 4.28 -0.35
CA ILE A 87 1.77 5.73 -0.40
C ILE A 87 3.27 6.00 -0.59
N ALA A 88 4.13 5.34 0.20
CA ALA A 88 5.57 5.61 0.18
C ALA A 88 6.21 5.19 -1.15
N LEU A 89 5.86 4.02 -1.69
CA LEU A 89 6.29 3.58 -3.01
C LEU A 89 5.80 4.53 -4.11
N THR A 90 4.53 4.92 -4.07
CA THR A 90 3.94 5.83 -5.06
C THR A 90 4.62 7.19 -5.03
N HIS A 91 4.92 7.71 -3.84
CA HIS A 91 5.65 8.96 -3.66
C HIS A 91 7.06 8.90 -4.27
N GLU A 92 7.82 7.83 -4.01
CA GLU A 92 9.15 7.65 -4.59
C GLU A 92 9.09 7.54 -6.13
N CYS A 93 8.12 6.79 -6.67
CA CYS A 93 7.90 6.71 -8.12
C CYS A 93 7.57 8.09 -8.71
N ALA A 94 6.65 8.84 -8.08
CA ALA A 94 6.29 10.19 -8.52
C ALA A 94 7.50 11.13 -8.51
N ARG A 95 8.33 11.07 -7.45
CA ARG A 95 9.57 11.84 -7.33
C ARG A 95 10.55 11.51 -8.45
N LEU A 96 10.79 10.22 -8.73
CA LEU A 96 11.70 9.78 -9.79
C LEU A 96 11.21 10.16 -11.21
N LEU A 97 9.90 10.23 -11.40
CA LEU A 97 9.28 10.62 -12.67
C LEU A 97 9.05 12.14 -12.78
N ASN A 98 9.44 12.93 -11.78
CA ASN A 98 9.17 14.37 -11.68
C ASN A 98 7.68 14.72 -11.80
N LEU A 99 6.80 13.85 -11.31
CA LEU A 99 5.37 14.11 -11.25
C LEU A 99 5.06 15.00 -10.04
N PRO A 100 4.42 16.16 -10.22
CA PRO A 100 4.21 17.11 -9.14
C PRO A 100 3.19 16.63 -8.11
N TYR A 101 2.30 15.70 -8.50
CA TYR A 101 1.23 15.18 -7.66
C TYR A 101 0.92 13.72 -7.99
N TYR A 102 0.51 12.96 -6.98
CA TYR A 102 -0.14 11.65 -7.09
C TYR A 102 -1.42 11.67 -6.23
N VAL A 103 -2.31 10.71 -6.44
CA VAL A 103 -3.57 10.60 -5.70
C VAL A 103 -3.58 9.34 -4.85
N VAL A 104 -4.34 9.36 -3.74
CA VAL A 104 -4.48 8.20 -2.84
C VAL A 104 -5.95 7.82 -2.71
N ILE A 105 -6.29 6.58 -3.05
CA ILE A 105 -7.60 5.99 -2.76
C ILE A 105 -7.56 5.39 -1.35
N ARG A 106 -8.57 5.67 -0.52
CA ARG A 106 -8.59 5.27 0.91
C ARG A 106 -9.63 4.19 1.18
N LYS A 107 -9.45 3.46 2.30
CA LYS A 107 -10.41 2.42 2.76
C LYS A 107 -11.56 2.95 3.63
N SER A 108 -11.52 4.23 3.97
CA SER A 108 -12.52 4.84 4.86
C SER A 108 -12.59 6.34 4.63
N LEU A 109 -13.77 6.89 4.83
CA LEU A 109 -14.03 8.32 4.80
C LEU A 109 -13.16 9.03 5.84
N LYS A 110 -12.67 10.22 5.48
CA LYS A 110 -11.94 11.10 6.40
C LYS A 110 -12.66 12.44 6.49
N LYS A 111 -12.65 13.03 7.70
CA LYS A 111 -13.37 14.28 8.00
C LYS A 111 -12.97 15.46 7.12
N TYR A 112 -11.77 15.46 6.57
CA TYR A 112 -11.25 16.51 5.69
C TYR A 112 -11.64 16.35 4.23
N MET A 113 -12.28 15.24 3.84
CA MET A 113 -12.64 14.98 2.45
C MET A 113 -13.85 15.83 2.05
N VAL A 114 -13.77 16.41 0.86
CA VAL A 114 -14.81 17.26 0.29
C VAL A 114 -15.46 16.49 -0.85
N SER A 115 -16.80 16.35 -0.81
CA SER A 115 -17.60 15.63 -1.81
C SER A 115 -16.99 14.29 -2.29
N PRO A 116 -16.67 13.36 -1.36
CA PRO A 116 -15.97 12.13 -1.69
C PRO A 116 -16.84 11.17 -2.52
N ILE A 117 -16.21 10.47 -3.44
CA ILE A 117 -16.78 9.35 -4.19
C ILE A 117 -16.50 8.07 -3.40
N THR A 118 -17.53 7.28 -3.14
CA THR A 118 -17.43 6.03 -2.39
C THR A 118 -17.96 4.86 -3.19
N VAL A 119 -17.22 3.75 -3.21
CA VAL A 119 -17.62 2.51 -3.88
C VAL A 119 -17.48 1.34 -2.91
N PRO A 120 -18.54 0.56 -2.64
CA PRO A 120 -18.43 -0.67 -1.86
C PRO A 120 -17.63 -1.71 -2.65
N VAL A 121 -16.78 -2.46 -1.96
CA VAL A 121 -15.99 -3.54 -2.55
C VAL A 121 -16.05 -4.79 -1.67
N GLU A 122 -16.16 -5.94 -2.30
CA GLU A 122 -16.06 -7.23 -1.62
C GLU A 122 -14.60 -7.68 -1.58
N SER A 123 -14.11 -8.00 -0.38
CA SER A 123 -12.76 -8.54 -0.22
C SER A 123 -12.79 -10.05 -0.22
N ILE A 124 -11.87 -10.67 -0.97
CA ILE A 124 -11.74 -12.14 -1.02
C ILE A 124 -11.04 -12.67 0.25
N THR A 125 -10.11 -11.89 0.81
CA THR A 125 -9.17 -12.37 1.86
C THR A 125 -9.38 -11.73 3.22
N SER A 126 -10.40 -10.88 3.39
CA SER A 126 -10.70 -10.22 4.66
C SER A 126 -12.21 -10.16 4.87
N PHE A 127 -12.67 -10.53 6.07
CA PHE A 127 -14.07 -10.49 6.43
C PHE A 127 -14.56 -9.05 6.63
N GLY A 128 -15.77 -8.75 6.14
CA GLY A 128 -16.47 -7.48 6.33
C GLY A 128 -16.59 -6.63 5.04
N GLU A 129 -17.59 -5.75 5.03
CA GLU A 129 -17.77 -4.77 3.95
C GLU A 129 -16.57 -3.82 3.89
N GLN A 130 -15.99 -3.67 2.71
CA GLN A 130 -14.95 -2.68 2.46
C GLN A 130 -15.50 -1.58 1.57
N THR A 131 -14.94 -0.37 1.71
CA THR A 131 -15.32 0.77 0.88
C THR A 131 -14.05 1.43 0.38
N LEU A 132 -13.98 1.68 -0.93
CA LEU A 132 -13.00 2.57 -1.51
C LEU A 132 -13.55 3.99 -1.51
N VAL A 133 -12.72 4.93 -1.08
CA VAL A 133 -13.07 6.34 -0.93
C VAL A 133 -12.04 7.18 -1.67
N LEU A 134 -12.50 7.98 -2.62
CA LEU A 134 -11.72 8.98 -3.34
C LEU A 134 -12.22 10.37 -2.94
N ASN A 135 -11.31 11.22 -2.45
CA ASN A 135 -11.65 12.61 -2.13
C ASN A 135 -12.11 13.34 -3.40
N GLY A 136 -13.13 14.20 -3.33
CA GLY A 136 -13.66 14.89 -4.51
C GLY A 136 -12.62 15.77 -5.21
N LEU A 137 -11.74 16.45 -4.45
CA LEU A 137 -10.63 17.21 -5.03
C LEU A 137 -9.66 16.33 -5.82
N ASP A 138 -9.44 15.10 -5.37
CA ASP A 138 -8.58 14.14 -6.07
C ASP A 138 -9.29 13.53 -7.27
N ALA A 139 -10.62 13.35 -7.21
CA ALA A 139 -11.44 12.96 -8.36
C ALA A 139 -11.33 13.99 -9.50
N GLU A 140 -11.37 15.29 -9.19
CA GLU A 140 -11.16 16.34 -10.20
C GLU A 140 -9.75 16.30 -10.78
N ARG A 141 -8.72 16.02 -9.97
CA ARG A 141 -7.33 15.92 -10.45
C ARG A 141 -7.11 14.79 -11.46
N ILE A 142 -7.84 13.68 -11.33
CA ILE A 142 -7.72 12.52 -12.23
C ILE A 142 -8.76 12.51 -13.36
N ARG A 143 -9.73 13.44 -13.34
CA ARG A 143 -10.78 13.51 -14.36
C ARG A 143 -10.16 13.67 -15.75
N GLY A 144 -10.49 12.75 -16.65
CA GLY A 144 -9.98 12.74 -18.03
C GLY A 144 -8.51 12.33 -18.18
N LYS A 145 -7.83 11.91 -17.10
CA LYS A 145 -6.44 11.46 -17.14
C LYS A 145 -6.34 9.94 -17.24
N ARG A 146 -5.25 9.47 -17.87
CA ARG A 146 -4.87 8.06 -17.85
C ARG A 146 -4.16 7.76 -16.53
N VAL A 147 -4.71 6.85 -15.76
CA VAL A 147 -4.25 6.53 -14.41
C VAL A 147 -3.34 5.30 -14.43
N CYS A 148 -2.20 5.39 -13.76
CA CYS A 148 -1.39 4.23 -13.39
C CYS A 148 -1.57 3.96 -11.88
N ILE A 149 -2.00 2.75 -11.54
CA ILE A 149 -2.09 2.29 -10.15
C ILE A 149 -0.74 1.72 -9.75
N THR A 150 -0.25 2.14 -8.58
CA THR A 150 1.06 1.77 -8.04
C THR A 150 0.95 1.08 -6.69
#